data_AF-A0A7P0T8Z5-F1
#
_entry.id   AF-A0A7P0T8Z5-F1
#
_cell.length_a   1.000
_cell.length_b   1.000
_cell.length_c   1.000
_cell.angle_alpha   90.00
_cell.angle_beta   90.00
_cell.angle_gamma   90.00
#
_symmetry.space_group_name_H-M   'P 1'
#
loop_
_entity.id
_entity.type
_entity.pdbx_description
1 polymer ?
#
loop_
_entity_poly.entity_id
_entity_poly.type
_entity_poly.pdbx_seq_one_letter_code
_entity_poly.pdbx_strand_id
1 'polypeptide(L)'
;MPRVKAAQAGRQSSAKRHLAEQFAVGEIITDMAKKEWKVGLPIGQGGFGCIYLADMNSSESVGSDAPCVVKVEPSDNGPLFTELKFYQRAAKPEQITGL
;
A
#
# COMPACT_ATOMS: atom_id res chain seq x y z
N MET A 1 -43.61 16.22 27.64
CA MET A 1 -42.88 16.43 26.37
C MET A 1 -42.19 15.12 25.99
N PRO A 2 -42.32 14.60 24.77
CA PRO A 2 -41.79 13.29 24.42
C PRO A 2 -40.27 13.36 24.16
N ARG A 3 -39.56 12.32 24.60
CA ARG A 3 -38.11 12.15 24.54
C ARG A 3 -37.73 11.66 23.13
N VAL A 4 -37.02 12.48 22.35
CA VAL A 4 -36.50 12.08 21.04
C VAL A 4 -35.40 11.02 21.22
N LYS A 5 -35.65 9.79 20.72
CA LYS A 5 -34.61 8.78 20.53
C LYS A 5 -33.70 9.27 19.40
N ALA A 6 -32.44 9.57 19.70
CA ALA A 6 -31.43 9.76 18.68
C ALA A 6 -31.31 8.46 17.87
N ALA A 7 -31.60 8.54 16.56
CA ALA A 7 -31.35 7.45 15.64
C ALA A 7 -29.83 7.25 15.57
N GLN A 8 -29.38 6.11 16.06
CA GLN A 8 -28.01 5.66 15.90
C GLN A 8 -27.84 5.34 14.41
N ALA A 9 -27.30 6.28 13.65
CA ALA A 9 -26.90 6.04 12.27
C ALA A 9 -25.93 4.87 12.28
N GLY A 10 -26.38 3.72 11.77
CA GLY A 10 -25.54 2.54 11.64
C GLY A 10 -24.30 2.94 10.87
N ARG A 11 -23.12 2.74 11.47
CA ARG A 11 -21.87 2.75 10.70
C ARG A 11 -22.09 1.79 9.55
N GLN A 12 -22.11 2.30 8.33
CA GLN A 12 -22.02 1.46 7.14
C GLN A 12 -20.83 0.55 7.35
N SER A 13 -21.09 -0.74 7.55
CA SER A 13 -20.04 -1.75 7.47
C SER A 13 -19.38 -1.54 6.11
N SER A 14 -18.08 -1.28 6.09
CA SER A 14 -17.33 -1.10 4.85
C SER A 14 -17.73 -2.21 3.89
N ALA A 15 -18.14 -1.86 2.68
CA ALA A 15 -18.38 -2.83 1.61
C ALA A 15 -17.26 -3.88 1.63
N LYS A 16 -17.58 -5.17 1.49
CA LYS A 16 -16.61 -6.26 1.47
C LYS A 16 -15.52 -5.91 0.46
N ARG A 17 -14.39 -5.39 0.94
CA ARG A 17 -13.26 -5.00 0.08
C ARG A 17 -12.64 -6.30 -0.41
N HIS A 18 -12.42 -6.41 -1.71
CA HIS A 18 -11.65 -7.52 -2.25
C HIS A 18 -10.24 -7.47 -1.66
N LEU A 19 -9.68 -8.64 -1.35
CA LEU A 19 -8.28 -8.73 -0.93
C LEU A 19 -7.39 -8.45 -2.15
N ALA A 20 -6.24 -7.83 -1.90
CA ALA A 20 -5.24 -7.64 -2.95
C ALA A 20 -4.75 -8.99 -3.48
N GLU A 21 -4.38 -9.04 -4.76
CA GLU A 21 -3.60 -10.15 -5.31
C GLU A 21 -2.29 -10.31 -4.52
N GLN A 22 -1.87 -11.55 -4.32
CA GLN A 22 -0.63 -11.85 -3.63
C GLN A 22 0.50 -12.01 -4.64
N PHE A 23 1.66 -11.45 -4.32
CA PHE A 23 2.88 -11.63 -5.09
C PHE A 23 3.70 -12.77 -4.50
N ALA A 24 4.40 -13.50 -5.37
CA ALA A 24 5.32 -14.53 -4.92
C ALA A 24 6.58 -13.89 -4.31
N VAL A 25 7.14 -14.51 -3.27
CA VAL A 25 8.43 -14.08 -2.74
C VAL A 25 9.51 -14.31 -3.80
N GLY A 26 10.32 -13.29 -4.07
CA GLY A 26 11.32 -13.27 -5.13
C GLY A 26 10.79 -12.81 -6.49
N GLU A 27 9.50 -12.54 -6.63
CA GLU A 27 8.93 -11.98 -7.86
C GLU A 27 9.53 -10.60 -8.16
N ILE A 28 9.80 -10.34 -9.44
CA ILE A 28 10.34 -9.06 -9.91
C ILE A 28 9.19 -8.27 -10.51
N ILE A 29 8.97 -7.06 -9.97
CA ILE A 29 7.99 -6.11 -10.47
C ILE A 29 8.69 -4.90 -11.06
N THR A 30 8.13 -4.32 -12.12
CA THR A 30 8.68 -3.13 -12.78
C THR A 30 7.75 -1.94 -12.56
N ASP A 31 8.29 -0.83 -12.06
CA ASP A 31 7.52 0.38 -11.83
C ASP A 31 7.33 1.24 -13.11
N MET A 32 6.53 2.30 -13.01
CA MET A 32 6.26 3.23 -14.12
C MET A 32 7.50 3.99 -14.61
N ALA A 33 8.58 4.03 -13.82
CA ALA A 33 9.87 4.61 -14.18
C ALA A 33 10.85 3.55 -14.72
N LYS A 34 10.37 2.33 -14.99
CA LYS A 34 11.15 1.17 -15.47
C LYS A 34 12.19 0.67 -14.48
N LYS A 35 12.08 0.99 -13.19
CA LYS A 35 12.93 0.37 -12.16
C LYS A 35 12.36 -0.99 -11.79
N GLU A 36 13.25 -1.95 -11.60
CA GLU A 36 12.90 -3.30 -11.17
C GLU A 36 13.09 -3.45 -9.66
N TRP A 37 12.09 -4.03 -9.03
CA TRP A 37 12.05 -4.27 -7.58
C TRP A 37 11.77 -5.75 -7.34
N LYS A 38 12.53 -6.37 -6.44
CA LYS A 38 12.28 -7.74 -6.00
C LYS A 38 11.38 -7.72 -4.76
N VAL A 39 10.36 -8.57 -4.74
CA VAL A 39 9.39 -8.70 -3.65
C VAL A 39 9.92 -9.67 -2.59
N GLY A 40 9.87 -9.27 -1.32
CA GLY A 40 10.26 -10.08 -0.16
C GLY A 40 9.07 -10.68 0.59
N LEU A 41 9.28 -11.02 1.85
CA LEU A 41 8.23 -11.57 2.72
C LEU A 41 7.11 -10.54 2.99
N PRO A 42 5.85 -10.97 3.11
CA PRO A 42 4.77 -10.12 3.58
C PRO A 42 4.99 -9.74 5.05
N ILE A 43 4.76 -8.46 5.38
CA ILE A 43 4.93 -7.92 6.73
C ILE A 43 3.64 -7.31 7.30
N GLY A 44 2.58 -7.20 6.50
CA GLY A 44 1.28 -6.76 6.97
C GLY A 44 0.17 -6.96 5.95
N GLN A 45 -1.02 -7.31 6.43
CA GLN A 45 -2.22 -7.44 5.61
C GLN A 45 -3.45 -6.97 6.38
N GLY A 46 -4.30 -6.16 5.74
CA GLY A 46 -5.54 -5.67 6.36
C GLY A 46 -6.30 -4.66 5.51
N GLY A 47 -6.95 -3.68 6.17
CA GLY A 47 -7.72 -2.63 5.50
C GLY A 47 -6.91 -1.67 4.61
N PHE A 48 -5.58 -1.82 4.63
CA PHE A 48 -4.58 -1.09 3.83
C PHE A 48 -3.97 -1.97 2.72
N GLY A 49 -4.61 -3.08 2.37
CA GLY A 49 -4.06 -4.05 1.42
C GLY A 49 -2.97 -4.92 2.02
N CYS A 50 -2.06 -5.38 1.16
CA CYS A 50 -0.90 -6.21 1.51
C CYS A 50 0.38 -5.37 1.42
N ILE A 51 1.27 -5.52 2.39
CA ILE A 51 2.59 -4.86 2.43
C ILE A 51 3.66 -5.94 2.48
N TYR A 52 4.64 -5.84 1.59
CA TYR A 52 5.79 -6.73 1.51
C TYR A 52 7.08 -5.93 1.69
N LEU A 53 8.12 -6.59 2.19
CA LEU A 53 9.50 -6.10 2.06
C LEU A 53 9.86 -5.99 0.57
N ALA A 54 10.71 -5.03 0.22
CA ALA A 54 11.15 -4.85 -1.15
C ALA A 54 12.57 -4.28 -1.21
N ASP A 55 13.31 -4.66 -2.24
CA ASP A 55 14.60 -4.07 -2.58
C ASP A 55 14.75 -3.95 -4.10
N MET A 56 15.75 -3.20 -4.57
CA MET A 56 16.10 -3.17 -5.98
C MET A 56 16.45 -4.59 -6.47
N ASN A 57 16.07 -4.89 -7.72
CA ASN A 57 16.35 -6.21 -8.28
C ASN A 57 17.88 -6.49 -8.31
N SER A 58 18.27 -7.65 -7.78
CA SER A 58 19.66 -8.13 -7.70
C SER A 58 19.70 -9.66 -7.71
N SER A 59 20.87 -10.29 -7.53
CA SER A 59 20.96 -11.74 -7.32
C SER A 59 20.41 -12.18 -5.96
N GLU A 60 20.47 -11.31 -4.97
CA GLU A 60 20.19 -11.64 -3.57
C GLU A 60 18.70 -11.73 -3.28
N SER A 61 18.32 -12.54 -2.29
CA SER A 61 16.96 -12.52 -1.74
C SER A 61 16.73 -11.25 -0.92
N VAL A 62 15.48 -10.76 -0.87
CA VAL A 62 15.10 -9.62 -0.02
C VAL A 62 15.11 -10.04 1.44
N GLY A 63 16.03 -9.48 2.23
CA GLY A 63 16.19 -9.74 3.66
C GLY A 63 15.19 -9.00 4.55
N SER A 64 15.19 -9.31 5.85
CA SER A 64 14.36 -8.63 6.86
C SER A 64 14.76 -7.18 7.12
N ASP A 65 15.95 -6.80 6.69
CA ASP A 65 16.55 -5.46 6.75
C ASP A 65 16.35 -4.65 5.45
N ALA A 66 15.48 -5.13 4.55
CA ALA A 66 15.22 -4.46 3.28
C ALA A 66 14.85 -2.99 3.46
N PRO A 67 15.40 -2.08 2.63
CA PRO A 67 15.26 -0.64 2.82
C PRO A 67 13.89 -0.10 2.41
N CYS A 68 13.08 -0.90 1.70
CA CYS A 68 11.82 -0.48 1.10
C CYS A 68 10.70 -1.48 1.37
N VAL A 69 9.48 -1.04 1.08
CA VAL A 69 8.29 -1.87 1.09
C VAL A 69 7.49 -1.65 -0.19
N VAL A 70 6.77 -2.68 -0.65
CA VAL A 70 5.74 -2.54 -1.68
C VAL A 70 4.37 -2.72 -1.04
N LYS A 71 3.47 -1.77 -1.30
CA LYS A 71 2.07 -1.79 -0.85
C LYS A 71 1.15 -2.08 -2.03
N VAL A 72 0.27 -3.06 -1.87
CA VAL A 72 -0.58 -3.60 -2.93
C VAL A 72 -2.04 -3.58 -2.48
N GLU A 73 -2.88 -2.92 -3.26
CA GLU A 73 -4.34 -2.91 -3.09
C GLU A 73 -5.00 -3.16 -4.46
N PRO A 74 -6.24 -3.67 -4.49
CA PRO A 74 -7.04 -3.69 -5.72
C PRO A 74 -7.08 -2.31 -6.38
N SER A 75 -7.09 -2.27 -7.71
CA SER A 75 -7.04 -1.02 -8.47
C SER A 75 -8.25 -0.10 -8.26
N ASP A 76 -9.39 -0.67 -7.85
CA ASP A 76 -10.62 0.04 -7.49
C ASP A 76 -10.64 0.52 -6.02
N ASN A 77 -9.58 0.27 -5.25
CA ASN A 77 -9.48 0.73 -3.86
C ASN A 77 -8.99 2.18 -3.78
N GLY A 78 -9.87 3.09 -3.33
CA GLY A 78 -9.61 4.53 -3.27
C GLY A 78 -8.47 5.01 -2.36
N PRO A 79 -8.18 4.40 -1.19
CA PRO A 79 -7.15 4.89 -0.28
C PRO A 79 -5.73 4.87 -0.87
N LEU A 80 -5.27 3.75 -1.47
CA LEU A 80 -3.93 3.70 -2.07
C LEU A 80 -3.80 4.69 -3.24
N PHE A 81 -4.87 4.89 -4.04
CA PHE A 81 -4.85 5.91 -5.08
C PHE A 81 -4.63 7.32 -4.50
N THR A 82 -5.33 7.65 -3.42
CA THR A 82 -5.19 8.95 -2.73
C THR A 82 -3.79 9.12 -2.16
N GLU A 83 -3.25 8.08 -1.52
CA GLU A 83 -1.90 8.06 -0.95
C GLU A 83 -0.83 8.21 -2.03
N LEU A 84 -0.90 7.43 -3.11
CA LEU A 84 0.01 7.53 -4.26
C LEU A 84 0.01 8.95 -4.85
N LYS A 85 -1.17 9.57 -4.94
CA LYS A 85 -1.35 10.94 -5.43
C LYS A 85 -0.78 12.00 -4.50
N PHE A 86 -0.71 11.74 -3.20
CA PHE A 86 0.01 12.59 -2.26
C PHE A 86 1.53 12.46 -2.46
N TYR A 87 2.06 11.23 -2.44
CA TYR A 87 3.50 11.00 -2.59
C TYR A 87 4.06 11.57 -3.89
N GLN A 88 3.35 11.38 -5.02
CA GLN A 88 3.76 11.90 -6.33
C GLN A 88 3.84 13.43 -6.39
N ARG A 89 3.12 14.16 -5.54
CA ARG A 89 3.02 15.63 -5.59
C ARG A 89 3.83 16.34 -4.53
N ALA A 90 3.94 15.75 -3.33
CA ALA A 90 4.43 16.44 -2.13
C ALA A 90 5.58 15.72 -1.42
N ALA A 91 5.98 14.53 -1.87
CA ALA A 91 6.97 13.72 -1.16
C ALA A 91 8.05 13.13 -2.07
N LYS A 92 8.39 13.83 -3.16
CA LYS A 92 9.57 13.46 -3.94
C LYS A 92 10.81 13.68 -3.08
N PRO A 93 11.83 12.81 -3.13
CA PRO A 93 13.04 12.95 -2.31
C PRO A 93 13.65 14.35 -2.40
N GLU A 94 13.75 14.91 -3.61
CA GLU A 94 14.35 16.22 -3.87
C GLU A 94 13.52 17.36 -3.25
N GLN A 95 12.20 17.19 -3.19
CA GLN A 95 11.30 18.16 -2.55
C GLN A 95 11.43 18.14 -1.02
N ILE A 96 11.76 16.99 -0.43
CA ILE A 96 11.91 16.84 1.02
C ILE A 96 13.30 17.29 1.48
N THR A 97 14.35 16.95 0.73
CA THR A 97 15.74 17.24 1.13
C THR A 97 16.16 18.68 0.86
N GLY A 98 15.40 19.44 0.06
CA GLY A 98 15.66 20.86 -0.21
C GLY A 98 16.97 21.13 -0.96
N LEU A 99 17.49 20.12 -1.66
CA LEU A 99 18.69 20.17 -2.51
C LEU A 99 18.29 20.13 -3.99
#